data_AF-A0A242C234-F1
#
_entry.id   AF-A0A242C234-F1
#
_cell.length_a   1.000
_cell.length_b   1.000
_cell.length_c   1.000
_cell.angle_alpha   90.00
_cell.angle_beta   90.00
_cell.angle_gamma   90.00
#
_symmetry.space_group_name_H-M   'P 1'
#
loop_
_entity.id
_entity.type
_entity.pdbx_description
1 polymer ?
#
loop_
_entity_poly.entity_id
_entity_poly.type
_entity_poly.pdbx_seq_one_letter_code
_entity_poly.pdbx_strand_id
1 'polypeptide(L)'
;MSDGSSQGLFVVVAIVIFGIFVLISYLLFKDTLKPNLANIYCDAFEQVSGNTHLLDGNEGNCVGKFHNSFEVKGYIGIWFQNVYRCPDIWTPDNTGMRTINLKKLSSVDMPIVEDGYVFIDAISDDNVGVKQEAIDKGFGNRRNRSTTIEMNGVSYRFSEVSYGNAYYKLGEGAKLKVNAINDIKITYTNVHGGKTTYNIQVKIINE
;
A
#
# COMPACT_ATOMS: atom_id res chain seq x y z
N MET A 1 48.06 43.95 34.26
CA MET A 1 47.52 42.69 34.83
C MET A 1 46.02 42.62 34.57
N SER A 2 45.62 42.31 33.35
CA SER A 2 44.25 41.90 33.03
C SER A 2 44.22 40.99 31.79
N ASP A 3 45.35 40.35 31.46
CA ASP A 3 45.54 39.57 30.24
C ASP A 3 44.96 38.15 30.31
N GLY A 4 44.41 37.75 31.48
CA GLY A 4 43.82 36.42 31.67
C GLY A 4 42.32 36.34 31.44
N SER A 5 41.55 37.41 31.73
CA SER A 5 40.08 37.36 31.75
C SER A 5 39.45 37.46 30.36
N SER A 6 40.04 38.29 29.48
CA SER A 6 39.59 38.50 28.09
C SER A 6 39.98 37.34 27.15
N GLN A 7 41.20 36.82 27.26
CA GLN A 7 41.66 35.69 26.42
C GLN A 7 40.91 34.40 26.73
N GLY A 8 40.67 34.10 28.01
CA GLY A 8 39.88 32.94 28.41
C GLY A 8 38.44 33.00 27.89
N LEU A 9 37.79 34.17 27.99
CA LEU A 9 36.44 34.37 27.47
C LEU A 9 36.38 34.23 25.95
N PHE A 10 37.37 34.77 25.23
CA PHE A 10 37.46 34.64 23.77
C PHE A 10 37.58 33.17 23.33
N VAL A 11 38.39 32.39 24.03
CA VAL A 11 38.55 30.94 23.78
C VAL A 11 37.24 30.19 24.03
N VAL A 12 36.54 30.50 25.13
CA VAL A 12 35.24 29.86 25.45
C VAL A 12 34.20 30.20 24.37
N VAL A 13 34.10 31.46 23.95
CA VAL A 13 33.17 31.88 22.90
C VAL A 13 33.49 31.18 21.57
N ALA A 14 34.77 31.04 21.22
CA ALA A 14 35.18 30.34 20.00
C ALA A 14 34.77 28.86 20.00
N ILE A 15 34.90 28.16 21.13
CA ILE A 15 34.48 26.75 21.28
C ILE A 15 32.97 26.61 21.12
N VAL A 16 32.19 27.53 21.70
CA VAL A 16 30.72 27.51 21.62
C VAL A 16 30.25 27.70 20.18
N ILE A 17 30.80 28.68 19.46
CA ILE A 17 30.46 28.94 18.06
C ILE A 17 30.84 27.73 17.19
N PHE A 18 32.02 27.15 17.40
CA PHE A 18 32.47 25.96 16.69
C PHE A 18 31.55 24.75 16.96
N GLY A 19 31.13 24.54 18.21
CA GLY A 19 30.19 23.47 18.57
C GLY A 19 28.84 23.62 17.90
N ILE A 20 28.29 24.84 17.83
CA ILE A 20 27.04 25.13 17.12
C ILE A 20 27.20 24.87 15.62
N PHE A 21 28.33 25.28 15.02
CA PHE A 21 28.60 25.03 13.60
C PHE A 21 28.68 23.53 13.28
N VAL A 22 29.34 22.73 14.13
CA VAL A 22 29.40 21.27 14.00
C VAL A 22 28.02 20.65 14.18
N LEU A 23 27.21 21.13 15.13
CA LEU A 23 25.86 20.62 15.36
C LEU A 23 24.92 20.90 14.19
N ILE A 24 24.91 22.14 13.68
CA ILE A 24 24.11 22.51 12.50
C ILE A 24 24.59 21.70 11.29
N SER A 25 25.89 21.60 11.06
CA SER A 25 26.46 20.78 9.99
C SER A 25 26.06 19.31 10.14
N TYR A 26 26.07 18.75 11.35
CA TYR A 26 25.62 17.38 11.62
C TYR A 26 24.13 17.18 11.34
N LEU A 27 23.27 18.12 11.75
CA LEU A 27 21.83 18.07 11.47
C LEU A 27 21.55 18.15 9.96
N LEU A 28 22.22 19.09 9.26
CA LEU A 28 22.13 19.22 7.79
C LEU A 28 22.67 17.96 7.08
N PHE A 29 23.77 17.39 7.55
CA PHE A 29 24.32 16.15 6.99
C PHE A 29 23.41 14.95 7.23
N LYS A 30 22.85 14.82 8.44
CA LYS A 30 21.99 13.70 8.84
C LYS A 30 20.64 13.74 8.14
N ASP A 31 20.03 14.91 8.05
CA ASP A 31 18.64 15.04 7.59
C ASP A 31 18.54 15.36 6.09
N THR A 32 19.58 15.98 5.49
CA THR A 32 19.57 16.36 4.07
C THR A 32 20.58 15.58 3.22
N LEU A 33 21.84 15.43 3.65
CA LEU A 33 22.87 14.79 2.80
C LEU A 33 22.86 13.25 2.88
N LYS A 34 22.61 12.66 4.06
CA LYS A 34 22.53 11.21 4.25
C LYS A 34 21.50 10.53 3.32
N PRO A 35 20.24 11.00 3.19
CA PRO A 35 19.30 10.40 2.24
C PRO A 35 19.70 10.60 0.78
N ASN A 36 20.27 11.75 0.41
CA ASN A 36 20.68 12.03 -0.98
C ASN A 36 21.92 11.24 -1.41
N LEU A 37 22.92 11.09 -0.54
CA LEU A 37 24.10 10.29 -0.80
C LEU A 37 23.78 8.79 -0.81
N ALA A 38 22.89 8.32 0.07
CA ALA A 38 22.42 6.93 0.04
C ALA A 38 21.73 6.60 -1.29
N ASN A 39 20.90 7.50 -1.81
CA ASN A 39 20.26 7.34 -3.13
C ASN A 39 21.27 7.28 -4.28
N ILE A 40 22.30 8.13 -4.30
CA ILE A 40 23.36 8.09 -5.33
C ILE A 40 24.19 6.80 -5.22
N TYR A 41 24.47 6.35 -3.99
CA TYR A 41 25.20 5.10 -3.74
C TYR A 41 24.41 3.90 -4.30
N CYS A 42 23.10 3.89 -4.06
CA CYS A 42 22.18 2.87 -4.54
C CYS A 42 22.04 2.76 -6.05
N ASP A 43 21.88 3.91 -6.71
CA ASP A 43 21.73 3.98 -8.16
C ASP A 43 23.01 3.52 -8.90
N ALA A 44 24.18 3.81 -8.32
CA ALA A 44 25.45 3.30 -8.83
C ALA A 44 25.57 1.77 -8.72
N PHE A 45 25.08 1.16 -7.63
CA PHE A 45 25.10 -0.31 -7.47
C PHE A 45 24.07 -1.02 -8.37
N GLU A 46 22.90 -0.41 -8.61
CA GLU A 46 21.88 -0.92 -9.53
C GLU A 46 22.35 -0.90 -11.00
N GLN A 47 23.08 0.14 -11.42
CA GLN A 47 23.66 0.20 -12.78
C GLN A 47 24.80 -0.82 -12.99
N VAL A 48 25.56 -1.11 -11.94
CA VAL A 48 26.64 -2.11 -12.01
C VAL A 48 26.07 -3.52 -12.02
N SER A 49 25.04 -3.82 -11.21
CA SER A 49 24.40 -5.15 -11.19
C SER A 49 23.76 -5.50 -12.54
N GLY A 50 23.06 -4.54 -13.17
CA GLY A 50 22.43 -4.73 -14.47
C GLY A 50 23.40 -4.98 -15.63
N ASN A 51 24.63 -4.46 -15.56
CA ASN A 51 25.61 -4.59 -16.65
C ASN A 51 26.61 -5.74 -16.46
N THR A 52 26.77 -6.25 -15.23
CA THR A 52 27.85 -7.21 -14.93
C THR A 52 27.35 -8.53 -14.37
N HIS A 53 26.07 -8.66 -13.97
CA HIS A 53 25.54 -9.85 -13.30
C HIS A 53 26.33 -10.29 -12.06
N LEU A 54 27.19 -9.42 -11.49
CA LEU A 54 28.05 -9.75 -10.36
C LEU A 54 27.32 -9.71 -9.01
N LEU A 55 26.04 -9.36 -8.99
CA LEU A 55 25.21 -9.25 -7.79
C LEU A 55 23.79 -9.77 -8.10
N ASP A 56 23.41 -10.91 -7.51
CA ASP A 56 22.03 -11.40 -7.50
C ASP A 56 21.23 -10.57 -6.49
N GLY A 57 20.40 -9.64 -7.00
CA GLY A 57 19.31 -8.92 -6.33
C GLY A 57 19.40 -8.61 -4.82
N ASN A 58 19.53 -7.32 -4.49
CA ASN A 58 19.38 -6.68 -3.16
C ASN A 58 20.51 -6.99 -2.15
N GLU A 59 21.18 -6.04 -1.47
CA GLU A 59 20.74 -4.74 -0.97
C GLU A 59 21.95 -3.99 -0.38
N GLY A 60 21.96 -2.66 -0.50
CA GLY A 60 22.85 -1.80 0.26
C GLY A 60 22.26 -0.39 0.42
N ASN A 61 21.45 -0.17 1.46
CA ASN A 61 20.95 1.13 1.96
C ASN A 61 20.01 1.97 1.07
N CYS A 62 19.32 1.34 0.13
CA CYS A 62 18.27 1.93 -0.70
C CYS A 62 16.95 1.55 -0.05
N VAL A 63 15.97 2.45 0.10
CA VAL A 63 14.68 2.01 0.65
C VAL A 63 14.01 1.12 -0.39
N GLY A 64 14.27 -0.19 -0.26
CA GLY A 64 13.67 -1.22 -1.08
C GLY A 64 12.16 -1.09 -1.00
N LYS A 65 11.49 -1.32 -2.13
CA LYS A 65 10.03 -1.36 -2.16
C LYS A 65 9.58 -2.49 -1.24
N PHE A 66 8.77 -2.16 -0.23
CA PHE A 66 8.16 -3.17 0.64
C PHE A 66 7.03 -3.89 -0.12
N HIS A 67 7.38 -4.84 -0.99
CA HIS A 67 6.39 -5.67 -1.66
C HIS A 67 5.71 -6.59 -0.65
N ASN A 68 4.45 -6.95 -0.92
CA ASN A 68 3.65 -7.84 -0.10
C ASN A 68 3.51 -7.40 1.38
N SER A 69 3.53 -6.08 1.64
CA SER A 69 3.52 -5.48 2.98
C SER A 69 2.15 -5.45 3.67
N PHE A 70 1.05 -5.62 2.94
CA PHE A 70 -0.30 -5.55 3.50
C PHE A 70 -0.91 -6.95 3.68
N GLU A 71 -1.78 -7.08 4.67
CA GLU A 71 -2.61 -8.24 4.92
C GLU A 71 -4.05 -7.78 5.16
N VAL A 72 -4.99 -8.45 4.52
CA VAL A 72 -6.42 -8.31 4.85
C VAL A 72 -6.69 -9.29 5.98
N LYS A 73 -7.20 -8.81 7.13
CA LYS A 73 -7.47 -9.68 8.30
C LYS A 73 -8.94 -10.05 8.45
N GLY A 74 -9.84 -9.24 7.89
CA GLY A 74 -11.27 -9.50 7.86
C GLY A 74 -11.65 -10.21 6.57
N TYR A 75 -12.16 -9.44 5.62
CA TYR A 75 -12.62 -9.96 4.33
C TYR A 75 -12.46 -8.91 3.24
N ILE A 76 -12.60 -9.36 1.99
CA ILE A 76 -12.92 -8.52 0.85
C ILE A 76 -14.34 -8.90 0.42
N GLY A 77 -15.20 -7.91 0.28
CA GLY A 77 -16.62 -8.09 -0.03
C GLY A 77 -17.04 -7.29 -1.25
N ILE A 78 -18.15 -7.71 -1.85
CA ILE A 78 -18.72 -7.06 -3.03
C ILE A 78 -20.13 -6.53 -2.72
N TRP A 79 -20.39 -5.29 -3.10
CA TRP A 79 -21.69 -4.65 -2.95
C TRP A 79 -22.37 -4.60 -4.31
N PHE A 80 -23.54 -5.22 -4.40
CA PHE A 80 -24.36 -5.15 -5.61
C PHE A 80 -25.25 -3.91 -5.56
N GLN A 81 -25.52 -3.32 -6.72
CA GLN A 81 -26.50 -2.24 -6.79
C GLN A 81 -27.88 -2.75 -6.37
N ASN A 82 -28.61 -1.93 -5.62
CA ASN A 82 -29.92 -2.24 -5.08
C ASN A 82 -29.95 -3.41 -4.07
N VAL A 83 -28.82 -3.75 -3.44
CA VAL A 83 -28.79 -4.80 -2.41
C VAL A 83 -28.07 -4.31 -1.17
N TYR A 84 -28.77 -4.30 -0.03
CA TYR A 84 -28.17 -3.95 1.26
C TYR A 84 -27.53 -5.17 1.95
N ARG A 85 -26.64 -5.85 1.23
CA ARG A 85 -25.88 -7.00 1.73
C ARG A 85 -24.55 -7.12 1.00
N CYS A 86 -23.48 -7.31 1.77
CA CYS A 86 -22.13 -7.51 1.25
C CYS A 86 -21.70 -8.97 1.44
N PRO A 87 -21.80 -9.83 0.41
CA PRO A 87 -21.16 -11.13 0.45
C PRO A 87 -19.64 -11.02 0.34
N ASP A 88 -18.96 -11.78 1.19
CA ASP A 88 -17.51 -11.93 1.15
C ASP A 88 -17.09 -12.71 -0.10
N ILE A 89 -16.16 -12.15 -0.87
CA ILE A 89 -15.53 -12.79 -2.03
C ILE A 89 -14.16 -13.39 -1.69
N TRP A 90 -13.54 -12.98 -0.57
CA TRP A 90 -12.28 -13.51 -0.09
C TRP A 90 -12.15 -13.31 1.42
N THR A 91 -11.58 -14.28 2.13
CA THR A 91 -11.18 -14.16 3.55
C THR A 91 -9.82 -14.84 3.75
N PRO A 92 -9.08 -14.53 4.83
CA PRO A 92 -7.80 -15.20 5.14
C PRO A 92 -7.91 -16.71 5.21
N ASP A 93 -9.00 -17.21 5.79
CA ASP A 93 -9.24 -18.65 5.98
C ASP A 93 -9.80 -19.34 4.73
N ASN A 94 -10.26 -18.58 3.73
CA ASN A 94 -10.80 -19.12 2.50
C ASN A 94 -10.51 -18.18 1.32
N THR A 95 -9.38 -18.47 0.68
CA THR A 95 -8.84 -17.77 -0.49
C THR A 95 -9.27 -18.40 -1.82
N GLY A 96 -10.07 -19.46 -1.79
CA GLY A 96 -10.55 -20.16 -2.98
C GLY A 96 -11.64 -19.39 -3.72
N MET A 97 -12.02 -19.89 -4.89
CA MET A 97 -13.14 -19.32 -5.66
C MET A 97 -14.44 -19.39 -4.85
N ARG A 98 -15.19 -18.29 -4.83
CA ARG A 98 -16.53 -18.24 -4.20
C ARG A 98 -17.64 -18.23 -5.22
N THR A 99 -18.73 -18.91 -4.89
CA THR A 99 -19.96 -18.86 -5.69
C THR A 99 -20.99 -18.00 -4.98
N ILE A 100 -21.45 -16.94 -5.64
CA ILE A 100 -22.51 -16.06 -5.16
C ILE A 100 -23.79 -16.38 -5.92
N ASN A 101 -24.82 -16.81 -5.20
CA ASN A 101 -26.16 -16.95 -5.74
C ASN A 101 -26.96 -15.67 -5.47
N LEU A 102 -27.27 -14.94 -6.55
CA LEU A 102 -27.98 -13.66 -6.51
C LEU A 102 -29.35 -13.77 -5.84
N LYS A 103 -30.10 -14.85 -6.06
CA LYS A 103 -31.43 -15.06 -5.45
C LYS A 103 -31.38 -15.36 -3.95
N LYS A 104 -30.22 -15.81 -3.45
CA LYS A 104 -29.99 -16.00 -2.00
C LYS A 104 -29.51 -14.74 -1.29
N LEU A 105 -29.18 -13.68 -2.04
CA LEU A 105 -28.80 -12.39 -1.46
C LEU A 105 -30.02 -11.55 -1.10
N SER A 106 -31.12 -11.70 -1.84
CA SER A 106 -32.35 -10.93 -1.68
C SER A 106 -33.20 -11.44 -0.52
N SER A 107 -33.17 -10.73 0.61
CA SER A 107 -34.24 -10.80 1.62
C SER A 107 -35.08 -9.52 1.67
N VAL A 108 -34.64 -8.45 0.99
CA VAL A 108 -35.30 -7.13 0.98
C VAL A 108 -35.37 -6.58 -0.44
N ASP A 109 -34.24 -6.51 -1.15
CA ASP A 109 -34.16 -6.00 -2.53
C ASP A 109 -33.35 -6.93 -3.45
N MET A 110 -33.65 -6.87 -4.76
CA MET A 110 -33.00 -7.69 -5.79
C MET A 110 -31.83 -6.95 -6.45
N PRO A 111 -30.70 -7.63 -6.74
CA PRO A 111 -29.63 -7.07 -7.55
C PRO A 111 -30.14 -6.68 -8.94
N ILE A 112 -29.61 -5.57 -9.48
CA ILE A 112 -29.89 -5.16 -10.86
C ILE A 112 -29.14 -6.10 -11.81
N VAL A 113 -29.88 -6.81 -12.67
CA VAL A 113 -29.35 -7.75 -13.66
C VAL A 113 -29.89 -7.38 -15.04
N GLU A 114 -29.00 -7.09 -15.99
CA GLU A 114 -29.34 -6.73 -17.37
C GLU A 114 -28.35 -7.40 -18.33
N ASP A 115 -28.85 -7.91 -19.47
CA ASP A 115 -28.03 -8.48 -20.56
C ASP A 115 -27.00 -9.53 -20.13
N GLY A 116 -27.31 -10.33 -19.09
CA GLY A 116 -26.41 -11.36 -18.56
C GLY A 116 -25.31 -10.83 -17.62
N TYR A 117 -25.43 -9.59 -17.15
CA TYR A 117 -24.53 -8.97 -16.19
C TYR A 117 -25.28 -8.55 -14.93
N VAL A 118 -24.60 -8.58 -13.78
CA VAL A 118 -25.07 -7.98 -12.53
C VAL A 118 -24.25 -6.74 -12.22
N PHE A 119 -24.92 -5.66 -11.81
CA PHE A 119 -24.26 -4.38 -11.53
C PHE A 119 -23.71 -4.32 -10.11
N ILE A 120 -22.49 -3.79 -10.01
CA ILE A 120 -21.73 -3.65 -8.78
C ILE A 120 -21.74 -2.18 -8.37
N ASP A 121 -21.94 -1.95 -7.09
CA ASP A 121 -21.93 -0.64 -6.47
C ASP A 121 -20.53 -0.28 -5.93
N ALA A 122 -19.91 -1.24 -5.24
CA ALA A 122 -18.61 -1.07 -4.63
C ALA A 122 -17.92 -2.41 -4.36
N ILE A 123 -16.63 -2.35 -4.09
CA ILE A 123 -15.91 -3.39 -3.36
C ILE A 123 -15.50 -2.79 -2.01
N SER A 124 -15.56 -3.58 -0.95
CA SER A 124 -15.05 -3.16 0.36
C SER A 124 -14.01 -4.13 0.86
N ASP A 125 -13.13 -3.63 1.72
CA ASP A 125 -12.26 -4.45 2.53
C ASP A 125 -12.45 -4.17 4.02
N ASP A 126 -12.13 -5.18 4.81
CA ASP A 126 -12.21 -5.13 6.25
C ASP A 126 -10.87 -5.50 6.89
N ASN A 127 -10.47 -4.67 7.85
CA ASN A 127 -9.31 -4.82 8.69
C ASN A 127 -8.02 -5.09 7.91
N VAL A 128 -7.72 -4.22 6.95
CA VAL A 128 -6.47 -4.30 6.20
C VAL A 128 -5.36 -3.60 6.98
N GLY A 129 -4.36 -4.38 7.37
CA GLY A 129 -3.21 -3.96 8.15
C GLY A 129 -1.90 -4.14 7.40
N VAL A 130 -0.83 -3.55 7.95
CA VAL A 130 0.54 -3.84 7.53
C VAL A 130 1.01 -5.09 8.27
N LYS A 131 1.62 -6.04 7.55
CA LYS A 131 2.17 -7.26 8.14
C LYS A 131 3.25 -6.93 9.17
N GLN A 132 3.30 -7.71 10.25
CA GLN A 132 4.32 -7.53 11.27
C GLN A 132 5.74 -7.66 10.69
N GLU A 133 5.97 -8.59 9.77
CA GLU A 133 7.26 -8.74 9.08
C GLU A 133 7.71 -7.46 8.37
N ALA A 134 6.79 -6.72 7.74
CA ALA A 134 7.14 -5.45 7.10
C ALA A 134 7.48 -4.39 8.16
N ILE A 135 6.74 -4.35 9.27
CA ILE A 135 7.03 -3.45 10.41
C ILE A 135 8.42 -3.74 10.99
N ASP A 136 8.71 -5.02 11.23
CA ASP A 136 10.00 -5.49 11.78
C ASP A 136 11.16 -5.13 10.84
N LYS A 137 10.92 -5.12 9.52
CA LYS A 137 11.86 -4.67 8.48
C LYS A 137 11.92 -3.15 8.28
N GLY A 138 11.26 -2.37 9.14
CA GLY A 138 11.38 -0.91 9.15
C GLY A 138 10.39 -0.16 8.25
N PHE A 139 9.23 -0.75 7.92
CA PHE A 139 8.18 -0.08 7.13
C PHE A 139 7.75 1.28 7.70
N GLY A 140 7.81 1.44 9.03
CA GLY A 140 7.53 2.69 9.73
C GLY A 140 6.05 2.88 10.08
N ASN A 141 5.70 4.12 10.46
CA ASN A 141 4.39 4.46 11.02
C ASN A 141 3.35 4.90 9.96
N ARG A 142 3.79 5.21 8.73
CA ARG A 142 2.88 5.59 7.63
C ARG A 142 2.30 4.34 6.99
N ARG A 143 1.12 3.93 7.46
CA ARG A 143 0.44 2.67 7.07
C ARG A 143 -0.60 2.85 5.97
N ASN A 144 -0.59 4.00 5.31
CA ASN A 144 -1.55 4.35 4.30
C ASN A 144 -1.33 3.53 3.01
N ARG A 145 -2.41 3.35 2.25
CA ARG A 145 -2.37 2.62 0.98
C ARG A 145 -3.19 3.33 -0.09
N SER A 146 -2.71 3.35 -1.33
CA SER A 146 -3.59 3.51 -2.49
C SER A 146 -4.05 2.13 -2.96
N THR A 147 -5.20 2.08 -3.62
CA THR A 147 -5.81 0.81 -4.03
C THR A 147 -6.17 0.84 -5.50
N THR A 148 -5.84 -0.23 -6.21
CA THR A 148 -6.31 -0.47 -7.57
C THR A 148 -7.12 -1.75 -7.57
N ILE A 149 -8.33 -1.68 -8.12
CA ILE A 149 -9.22 -2.81 -8.31
C ILE A 149 -9.36 -3.03 -9.81
N GLU A 150 -9.14 -4.25 -10.26
CA GLU A 150 -9.35 -4.64 -11.65
C GLU A 150 -10.40 -5.74 -11.68
N MET A 151 -11.43 -5.58 -12.51
CA MET A 151 -12.49 -6.56 -12.69
C MET A 151 -12.65 -6.86 -14.17
N ASN A 152 -12.41 -8.11 -14.56
CA ASN A 152 -12.50 -8.54 -15.96
C ASN A 152 -11.73 -7.62 -16.94
N GLY A 153 -10.56 -7.11 -16.53
CA GLY A 153 -9.72 -6.20 -17.32
C GLY A 153 -10.05 -4.71 -17.21
N VAL A 154 -11.12 -4.31 -16.51
CA VAL A 154 -11.46 -2.90 -16.25
C VAL A 154 -10.84 -2.47 -14.92
N SER A 155 -10.03 -1.39 -14.93
CA SER A 155 -9.30 -0.91 -13.75
C SER A 155 -9.95 0.33 -13.12
N TYR A 156 -10.10 0.31 -11.80
CA TYR A 156 -10.58 1.35 -10.93
C TYR A 156 -9.48 1.72 -9.95
N ARG A 157 -9.16 3.01 -9.83
CA ARG A 157 -8.08 3.51 -8.98
C ARG A 157 -8.63 4.40 -7.88
N PHE A 158 -8.14 4.16 -6.67
CA PHE A 158 -8.55 4.86 -5.47
C PHE A 158 -7.34 5.55 -4.87
N SER A 159 -7.57 6.79 -4.45
CA SER A 159 -6.58 7.60 -3.75
C SER A 159 -6.20 6.95 -2.42
N GLU A 160 -5.22 7.55 -1.77
CA GLU A 160 -4.70 7.07 -0.51
C GLU A 160 -5.79 7.02 0.58
N VAL A 161 -5.89 5.86 1.23
CA VAL A 161 -6.75 5.62 2.40
C VAL A 161 -5.85 5.28 3.58
N SER A 162 -6.17 5.81 4.75
CA SER A 162 -5.58 5.37 6.01
C SER A 162 -5.83 3.87 6.23
N TYR A 163 -4.92 3.20 6.93
CA TYR A 163 -5.09 1.77 7.27
C TYR A 163 -6.45 1.48 7.93
N GLY A 164 -6.94 0.25 7.79
CA GLY A 164 -8.29 -0.14 8.22
C GLY A 164 -9.24 -0.42 7.04
N ASN A 165 -10.52 -0.15 7.26
CA ASN A 165 -11.61 -0.53 6.36
C ASN A 165 -11.81 0.52 5.27
N ALA A 166 -12.03 0.07 4.05
CA ALA A 166 -12.33 0.94 2.93
C ALA A 166 -13.56 0.47 2.16
N TYR A 167 -14.30 1.45 1.67
CA TYR A 167 -15.43 1.24 0.76
C TYR A 167 -15.10 1.92 -0.57
N TYR A 168 -14.81 1.11 -1.58
CA TYR A 168 -14.37 1.56 -2.89
C TYR A 168 -15.58 1.63 -3.83
N LYS A 169 -16.26 2.78 -3.82
CA LYS A 169 -17.36 3.06 -4.74
C LYS A 169 -16.87 2.95 -6.18
N LEU A 170 -17.44 2.03 -6.93
CA LEU A 170 -17.08 1.83 -8.33
C LEU A 170 -17.83 2.83 -9.22
N GLY A 171 -17.23 3.17 -10.36
CA GLY A 171 -17.86 4.05 -11.35
C GLY A 171 -19.11 3.43 -11.96
N GLU A 172 -19.94 4.27 -12.60
CA GLU A 172 -21.15 3.83 -13.29
C GLU A 172 -20.87 2.70 -14.30
N GLY A 173 -21.75 1.69 -14.30
CA GLY A 173 -21.65 0.55 -15.22
C GLY A 173 -20.69 -0.56 -14.79
N ALA A 174 -20.07 -0.48 -13.60
CA ALA A 174 -19.29 -1.59 -13.05
C ALA A 174 -20.16 -2.84 -12.91
N LYS A 175 -19.71 -3.96 -13.50
CA LYS A 175 -20.54 -5.16 -13.64
C LYS A 175 -19.75 -6.45 -13.74
N LEU A 176 -20.38 -7.55 -13.32
CA LEU A 176 -19.84 -8.91 -13.44
C LEU A 176 -20.76 -9.78 -14.30
N LYS A 177 -20.18 -10.75 -15.01
CA LYS A 177 -20.93 -11.72 -15.82
C LYS A 177 -21.67 -12.70 -14.93
N VAL A 178 -22.96 -12.87 -15.18
CA VAL A 178 -23.81 -13.89 -14.55
C VAL A 178 -23.55 -15.24 -15.23
N ASN A 179 -23.64 -16.32 -14.46
CA ASN A 179 -23.37 -17.71 -14.86
C ASN A 179 -21.95 -17.93 -15.42
N ALA A 180 -21.00 -17.10 -15.00
CA ALA A 180 -19.60 -17.17 -15.39
C ALA A 180 -18.68 -16.94 -14.19
N ILE A 181 -17.41 -17.34 -14.36
CA ILE A 181 -16.33 -16.98 -13.44
C ILE A 181 -15.84 -15.59 -13.83
N ASN A 182 -15.67 -14.73 -12.83
CA ASN A 182 -15.15 -13.39 -12.95
C ASN A 182 -13.84 -13.29 -12.17
N ASP A 183 -12.86 -12.63 -12.78
CA ASP A 183 -11.57 -12.37 -12.14
C ASP A 183 -11.57 -10.95 -11.57
N ILE A 184 -11.26 -10.85 -10.28
CA ILE A 184 -11.13 -9.61 -9.54
C ILE A 184 -9.73 -9.56 -8.95
N LYS A 185 -9.00 -8.48 -9.21
CA LYS A 185 -7.66 -8.27 -8.69
C LYS A 185 -7.64 -7.00 -7.87
N ILE A 186 -7.29 -7.12 -6.60
CA ILE A 186 -7.10 -5.98 -5.70
C ILE A 186 -5.62 -5.81 -5.43
N THR A 187 -5.10 -4.61 -5.66
CA THR A 187 -3.70 -4.27 -5.43
C THR A 187 -3.60 -3.07 -4.50
N TYR A 188 -3.00 -3.30 -3.34
CA TYR A 188 -2.63 -2.26 -2.39
C TYR A 188 -1.20 -1.80 -2.66
N THR A 189 -1.01 -0.49 -2.81
CA THR A 189 0.31 0.13 -2.98
C THR A 189 0.64 0.97 -1.76
N ASN A 190 1.76 0.69 -1.09
CA ASN A 190 2.21 1.46 0.07
C ASN A 190 2.93 2.75 -0.32
N VAL A 191 3.23 3.57 0.69
CA VAL A 191 3.98 4.83 0.57
C VAL A 191 5.40 4.66 0.00
N HIS A 192 5.97 3.45 0.04
CA HIS A 192 7.28 3.10 -0.52
C HIS A 192 7.18 2.54 -1.95
N GLY A 193 5.99 2.54 -2.56
CA GLY A 193 5.75 2.02 -3.90
C GLY A 193 5.70 0.49 -4.01
N GLY A 194 5.81 -0.23 -2.89
CA GLY A 194 5.64 -1.67 -2.82
C GLY A 194 4.18 -2.09 -2.96
N LYS A 195 3.95 -3.23 -3.61
CA LYS A 195 2.62 -3.74 -3.96
C LYS A 195 2.29 -5.03 -3.25
N THR A 196 1.05 -5.15 -2.77
CA THR A 196 0.43 -6.38 -2.29
C THR A 196 -0.79 -6.66 -3.15
N THR A 197 -0.89 -7.84 -3.75
CA THR A 197 -1.95 -8.17 -4.71
C THR A 197 -2.71 -9.42 -4.30
N TYR A 198 -4.03 -9.33 -4.37
CA TYR A 198 -4.97 -10.44 -4.18
C TYR A 198 -5.65 -10.70 -5.53
N ASN A 199 -5.54 -11.93 -6.03
CA ASN A 199 -6.27 -12.40 -7.20
C ASN A 199 -7.42 -13.27 -6.71
N ILE A 200 -8.65 -12.90 -7.06
CA ILE A 200 -9.88 -13.46 -6.53
C ILE A 200 -10.75 -13.89 -7.70
N GLN A 201 -11.28 -15.11 -7.61
CA GLN A 201 -12.22 -15.63 -8.59
C GLN A 201 -13.61 -15.75 -7.97
N VAL A 202 -14.61 -15.22 -8.66
CA VAL A 202 -16.00 -15.26 -8.19
C VAL A 202 -16.90 -15.79 -9.29
N LYS A 203 -17.62 -16.87 -9.00
CA LYS A 203 -18.68 -17.38 -9.84
C LYS A 203 -20.01 -16.74 -9.43
N ILE A 204 -20.62 -15.99 -10.34
CA ILE A 204 -21.95 -15.43 -10.13
C ILE A 204 -22.97 -16.40 -10.72
N ILE A 205 -24.00 -16.79 -9.95
CA ILE A 205 -25.13 -17.59 -10.45
C ILE A 205 -26.44 -16.90 -10.12
N ASN A 206 -27.44 -17.10 -10.99
CA ASN A 206 -28.79 -16.56 -10.81
C ASN A 206 -29.84 -17.70 -10.85
N GLU A 207 -29.66 -18.68 -9.97
CA GLU A 207 -30.47 -19.91 -9.90
C GLU A 207 -31.35 -19.94 -8.67
#